data_AF-A0A2N1D0P4-F1
#
_entry.id   AF-A0A2N1D0P4-F1
#
_cell.length_a   1.000
_cell.length_b   1.000
_cell.length_c   1.000
_cell.angle_alpha   90.00
_cell.angle_beta   90.00
_cell.angle_gamma   90.00
#
_symmetry.space_group_name_H-M   'P 1'
#
loop_
_entity.id
_entity.type
_entity.pdbx_description
1 polymer ?
#
loop_
_entity_poly.entity_id
_entity_poly.type
_entity_poly.pdbx_seq_one_letter_code
_entity_poly.pdbx_strand_id
1 'polypeptide(L)' 'MTDFDRHSDSITNETVLHASYRNTQNVRRFMAEACGSDFKFDRDFMGWIKDGTSKTMGQVACEWLRRHER' A
#
# COMPACT_ATOMS: atom_id res chain seq x y z
N MET A 1 -5.16 17.29 26.94
CA MET A 1 -4.65 17.36 25.56
C MET A 1 -5.10 16.11 24.87
N THR A 2 -5.84 16.29 23.79
CA THR A 2 -6.74 15.29 23.20
C THR A 2 -5.97 14.06 22.75
N ASP A 3 -6.28 12.93 23.37
CA ASP A 3 -5.91 11.60 22.91
C ASP A 3 -6.54 11.43 21.51
N PHE A 4 -5.72 11.60 20.47
CA PHE A 4 -6.14 11.26 19.11
C PHE A 4 -6.19 9.75 19.07
N ASP A 5 -7.36 9.21 19.36
CA ASP A 5 -7.68 7.79 19.28
C ASP A 5 -7.40 7.32 17.83
N ARG A 6 -6.16 6.87 17.66
CA ARG A 6 -5.61 6.27 16.47
C ARG A 6 -6.17 4.86 16.42
N HIS A 7 -7.40 4.72 15.94
CA HIS A 7 -7.75 3.55 15.15
C HIS A 7 -6.93 3.59 13.84
N SER A 8 -5.61 3.46 13.96
CA SER A 8 -4.76 3.07 12.86
C SER A 8 -5.00 1.58 12.76
N ASP A 9 -6.08 1.19 12.07
CA ASP A 9 -6.19 -0.19 11.61
C ASP A 9 -4.88 -0.49 10.88
N SER A 10 -4.06 -1.29 11.54
CA SER A 10 -2.72 -1.62 11.08
C SER A 10 -2.89 -2.34 9.76
N ILE A 11 -2.50 -1.68 8.68
CA ILE A 11 -2.40 -2.35 7.39
C ILE A 11 -1.29 -3.37 7.52
N THR A 12 -1.64 -4.62 7.30
CA THR A 12 -0.72 -5.77 7.31
C THR A 12 -0.56 -6.32 5.90
N ASN A 13 0.42 -7.20 5.71
CA ASN A 13 0.60 -7.92 4.45
C ASN A 13 -0.65 -8.69 3.99
N GLU A 14 -1.50 -9.10 4.93
CA GLU A 14 -2.73 -9.88 4.67
C GLU A 14 -3.94 -8.99 4.33
N THR A 15 -3.81 -7.67 4.46
CA THR A 15 -4.91 -6.73 4.17
C THR A 15 -5.29 -6.83 2.70
N VAL A 16 -6.48 -7.34 2.41
CA VAL A 16 -7.00 -7.50 1.05
C VAL A 16 -7.44 -6.15 0.49
N LEU A 17 -6.98 -5.83 -0.71
CA LEU A 17 -7.46 -4.70 -1.49
C LEU A 17 -8.83 -5.01 -2.08
N HIS A 18 -9.80 -4.18 -1.73
CA HIS A 18 -11.11 -4.19 -2.34
C HIS A 18 -11.14 -3.28 -3.58
N ALA A 19 -12.14 -3.42 -4.44
CA ALA A 19 -12.32 -2.61 -5.65
C ALA A 19 -12.36 -1.09 -5.37
N SER A 20 -12.66 -0.70 -4.14
CA SER A 20 -12.67 0.67 -3.64
C SER A 20 -11.31 1.16 -3.12
N TYR A 21 -10.19 0.55 -3.53
CA TYR A 21 -8.85 0.92 -3.06
C TYR A 21 -8.56 2.42 -3.18
N ARG A 22 -8.06 3.00 -2.08
CA ARG A 22 -7.63 4.39 -1.98
C ARG A 22 -6.23 4.46 -1.37
N ASN A 23 -5.40 5.36 -1.89
CA ASN A 23 -4.08 5.68 -1.33
C ASN A 23 -4.22 6.54 -0.06
N THR A 24 -4.77 5.97 1.00
CA THR A 24 -4.91 6.62 2.31
C THR A 24 -3.54 6.82 2.97
N GLN A 25 -3.50 7.58 4.07
CA GLN A 25 -2.27 7.80 4.83
C GLN A 25 -1.69 6.49 5.41
N ASN A 26 -2.55 5.54 5.83
CA ASN A 26 -2.12 4.25 6.36
C ASN A 26 -1.44 3.40 5.28
N VAL A 27 -2.00 3.40 4.06
CA VAL A 27 -1.42 2.73 2.89
C VAL A 27 -0.04 3.32 2.57
N ARG A 28 0.07 4.65 2.53
CA ARG A 28 1.35 5.33 2.27
C ARG A 28 2.41 5.00 3.32
N ARG A 29 2.02 4.98 4.60
CA ARG A 29 2.92 4.62 5.70
C ARG A 29 3.39 3.18 5.57
N PHE A 30 2.47 2.23 5.39
CA PHE A 30 2.80 0.83 5.19
C PHE A 30 3.76 0.62 4.02
N MET A 31 3.48 1.24 2.87
CA MET A 31 4.35 1.10 1.69
C MET A 31 5.72 1.71 1.92
N ALA A 32 5.83 2.85 2.59
CA ALA A 32 7.13 3.45 2.92
C ALA A 32 7.93 2.58 3.92
N GLU A 33 7.26 1.92 4.87
CA GLU A 33 7.90 0.99 5.82
C GLU A 33 8.37 -0.29 5.12
N ALA A 34 7.58 -0.83 4.19
CA ALA A 34 7.89 -2.08 3.48
C ALA A 34 8.87 -1.91 2.31
N CYS A 35 8.77 -0.79 1.59
CA CYS A 35 9.51 -0.54 0.35
C CYS A 35 10.62 0.51 0.50
N GLY A 36 10.71 1.17 1.65
CA GLY A 36 11.70 2.22 1.92
C GLY A 36 11.26 3.62 1.52
N SER A 37 12.12 4.60 1.80
CA SER A 37 11.85 6.03 1.58
C SER A 37 11.72 6.43 0.12
N ASP A 38 12.26 5.64 -0.81
CA ASP A 38 12.18 5.88 -2.25
C ASP A 38 10.80 5.49 -2.84
N PHE A 39 9.92 4.95 -2.00
CA PHE A 39 8.58 4.55 -2.40
C PHE A 39 7.79 5.70 -3.02
N LYS A 40 7.24 5.45 -4.22
CA LYS A 40 6.33 6.36 -4.92
C LYS A 40 5.24 5.60 -5.64
N PHE A 41 4.04 6.17 -5.64
CA PHE A 41 2.95 5.73 -6.51
C PHE A 41 3.12 6.36 -7.89
N ASP A 42 3.43 5.54 -8.89
CA ASP A 42 3.37 5.92 -10.29
C ASP A 42 2.08 5.42 -10.97
N ARG A 43 1.84 5.90 -12.20
CA ARG A 43 0.61 5.59 -12.95
C ARG A 43 0.50 4.12 -13.31
N ASP A 44 1.61 3.47 -13.68
CA ASP A 44 1.62 2.08 -14.12
C ASP A 44 1.39 1.13 -12.94
N PHE A 45 1.94 1.49 -11.77
CA PHE A 45 1.70 0.79 -10.52
C PHE A 45 0.26 0.95 -10.06
N MET A 46 -0.29 2.17 -10.12
CA MET A 46 -1.71 2.40 -9.80
C MET A 46 -2.66 1.71 -10.78
N GLY A 47 -2.29 1.60 -12.06
CA GLY A 47 -3.03 0.84 -13.05
C GLY A 47 -3.07 -0.65 -12.71
N TRP A 48 -1.94 -1.22 -12.33
CA TRP A 48 -1.84 -2.63 -11.91
C TRP A 48 -2.60 -2.91 -10.60
N ILE A 49 -2.55 -2.01 -9.61
CA ILE A 49 -3.34 -2.17 -8.38
C ILE A 49 -4.85 -2.21 -8.68
N LYS A 50 -5.29 -1.45 -9.69
CA LYS A 50 -6.70 -1.30 -10.07
C LYS A 50 -7.13 -2.22 -11.22
N ASP A 51 -6.35 -3.24 -11.56
CA ASP A 51 -6.64 -4.17 -12.66
C ASP A 51 -7.86 -5.09 -12.41
N GLY A 52 -8.48 -5.01 -11.23
CA GLY A 52 -9.65 -5.80 -10.84
C GLY A 52 -9.33 -7.15 -10.21
N THR A 53 -8.04 -7.52 -10.11
CA THR A 53 -7.62 -8.75 -9.42
C THR A 53 -7.49 -8.49 -7.93
N SER A 54 -8.03 -9.40 -7.12
CA SER A 54 -7.83 -9.39 -5.66
C SER A 54 -6.34 -9.48 -5.33
N LYS A 55 -5.85 -8.45 -4.62
CA LYS A 55 -4.44 -8.35 -4.18
C LYS A 55 -4.41 -8.06 -2.70
N THR A 56 -3.35 -8.48 -2.01
CA THR A 56 -3.09 -8.04 -0.64
C THR A 56 -2.08 -6.89 -0.63
N MET A 57 -2.05 -6.12 0.45
CA MET A 57 -1.05 -5.06 0.64
C MET A 57 0.40 -5.61 0.61
N GLY A 58 0.61 -6.85 1.06
CA GLY A 58 1.90 -7.52 0.91
C GLY A 58 2.27 -7.75 -0.57
N GLN A 59 1.32 -8.22 -1.39
CA GLN A 59 1.55 -8.37 -2.83
C GLN A 59 1.83 -7.03 -3.53
N VAL A 60 1.20 -5.95 -3.05
CA VAL A 60 1.43 -4.59 -3.56
C VAL A 60 2.85 -4.11 -3.23
N ALA A 61 3.33 -4.33 -2.00
CA ALA A 61 4.71 -4.03 -1.61
C ALA A 61 5.73 -4.86 -2.42
N CYS A 62 5.49 -6.18 -2.54
CA CYS A 62 6.36 -7.06 -3.34
C CYS A 62 6.41 -6.65 -4.81
N GLU A 63 5.29 -6.27 -5.42
CA GLU A 63 5.28 -5.82 -6.81
C GLU A 63 6.02 -4.49 -6.99
N TRP A 64 5.91 -3.56 -6.03
CA TRP A 64 6.68 -2.32 -6.10
C TRP A 64 8.19 -2.60 -6.04
N LEU A 65 8.62 -3.47 -5.11
CA LEU A 65 10.01 -3.91 -4.98
C LEU A 65 10.47 -4.60 -6.28
N ARG A 66 9.70 -5.54 -6.83
CA ARG A 66 10.01 -6.25 -8.08
C ARG A 66 10.21 -5.29 -9.27
N ARG A 67 9.54 -4.15 -9.29
CA ARG A 67 9.68 -3.11 -10.33
C ARG A 67 10.92 -2.24 -10.15
N HIS A 68 11.45 -2.14 -8.94
CA HIS A 68 12.55 -1.24 -8.57
C HIS A 68 13.85 -1.95 -8.20
N GLU A 69 13.81 -3.25 -7.91
CA GLU A 69 14.96 -4.15 -7.87
C GLU A 69 15.43 -4.37 -9.32
N ARG A 70 16.46 -3.63 -9.74
CA ARG A 70 17.22 -3.86 -10.97
C ARG A 70 18.60 -4.40 -10.63
#